data_AF-A0A2A9FA01-F1
#
_entry.id   AF-A0A2A9FA01-F1
#
_cell.length_a   1.000
_cell.length_b   1.000
_cell.length_c   1.000
_cell.angle_alpha   90.00
_cell.angle_beta   90.00
_cell.angle_gamma   90.00
#
_symmetry.space_group_name_H-M   'P 1'
#
loop_
_entity.id
_entity.type
_entity.pdbx_description
1 polymer ?
#
loop_
_entity_poly.entity_id
_entity_poly.type
_entity_poly.pdbx_seq_one_letter_code
_entity_poly.pdbx_strand_id
1 'polypeptide(L)'
;MTGPEDELDQRLRTLFADERLAVEPADDATSVIVAGVARRRRHRRMLNAAAGVVCVLTIGAGGLVAFQLRAHDTGVAVSAPPAAASGASAAPTSSSPPPSTTSKEPEPSSSAVAVPPPSAEMHSSLEPPKPGTSKPSPGRTTVPTLSGALVTASGLGAVQLGMSEQQLADKGITLTQVKESSGCKYYDVTGAGVPAATAVVSSGKGVVAVKPVGAAHTPEGVGDGSTKGDVAAAYPGTSEASGALVSPAGDQGTYRFTLSSNGAVQSVEVRTATQSCLN
;
A
#
# COMPACT_ATOMS: atom_id res chain seq x y z
N MET A 1 1.36 57.00 24.55
CA MET A 1 1.47 56.63 23.12
C MET A 1 1.75 55.14 23.11
N THR A 2 0.69 54.32 23.05
CA THR A 2 0.81 52.87 22.85
C THR A 2 1.17 52.61 21.39
N GLY A 3 2.07 51.68 21.15
CA GLY A 3 2.65 51.45 19.83
C GLY A 3 1.66 50.76 18.88
N PRO A 4 1.96 50.74 17.57
CA PRO A 4 1.13 50.03 16.57
C PRO A 4 0.99 48.53 16.87
N GLU A 5 1.93 47.95 17.62
CA GLU A 5 1.92 46.56 18.08
C GLU A 5 0.81 46.30 19.11
N ASP A 6 0.60 47.24 20.05
CA ASP A 6 -0.42 47.14 21.09
C ASP A 6 -1.84 47.20 20.48
N GLU A 7 -2.02 48.01 19.43
CA GLU A 7 -3.28 48.12 18.70
C GLU A 7 -3.60 46.82 17.94
N LEU A 8 -2.57 46.17 17.37
CA LEU A 8 -2.73 44.89 16.68
C LEU A 8 -3.10 43.78 17.65
N ASP A 9 -2.44 43.70 18.80
CA ASP A 9 -2.77 42.73 19.85
C ASP A 9 -4.17 42.94 20.40
N GLN A 10 -4.60 44.20 20.58
CA GLN A 10 -5.95 44.54 20.99
C GLN A 10 -6.98 44.06 19.95
N ARG A 11 -6.67 44.24 18.66
CA ARG A 11 -7.52 43.85 17.53
C ARG A 11 -7.61 42.34 17.34
N LEU A 12 -6.51 41.62 17.56
CA LEU A 12 -6.51 40.15 17.58
C LEU A 12 -7.34 39.61 18.75
N ARG A 13 -7.16 40.16 19.96
CA ARG A 13 -7.98 39.77 21.12
C ARG A 13 -9.47 39.99 20.89
N THR A 14 -9.85 41.05 20.18
CA THR A 14 -11.26 41.30 19.83
C THR A 14 -11.78 40.32 18.77
N LEU A 15 -10.97 39.96 17.78
CA LEU A 15 -11.36 38.97 16.76
C LEU A 15 -11.49 37.56 17.32
N PHE A 16 -10.59 37.16 18.24
CA PHE A 16 -10.68 35.84 18.89
C PHE A 16 -11.74 35.78 20.01
N ALA A 17 -12.25 36.93 20.47
CA ALA A 17 -13.37 37.01 21.41
C ALA A 17 -14.76 37.01 20.72
N ASP A 18 -14.81 36.92 19.39
CA ASP A 18 -16.07 36.78 18.65
C ASP A 18 -16.63 35.37 18.86
N GLU A 19 -17.83 35.27 19.46
CA GLU A 19 -18.54 34.00 19.71
C GLU A 19 -18.75 33.19 18.42
N ARG A 20 -18.68 33.80 17.24
CA ARG A 20 -18.79 33.10 15.96
C ARG A 20 -17.58 32.22 15.62
N LEU A 21 -16.45 32.42 16.30
CA LEU A 21 -15.23 31.61 16.18
C LEU A 21 -15.10 30.58 17.33
N ALA A 22 -16.01 30.62 18.31
CA ALA A 22 -16.07 29.62 19.38
C ALA A 22 -16.69 28.33 18.83
N VAL A 23 -15.85 27.48 18.24
CA VAL A 23 -16.24 26.11 17.90
C VAL A 23 -16.22 25.30 19.18
N GLU A 24 -17.40 25.10 19.77
CA GLU A 24 -17.52 24.13 20.87
C GLU A 24 -17.25 22.72 20.34
N PRO A 25 -16.39 21.94 21.01
CA PRO A 25 -16.25 20.53 20.72
C PRO A 25 -17.62 19.87 20.89
N ALA A 26 -18.02 19.06 19.91
CA ALA A 26 -19.21 18.24 20.06
C ALA A 26 -19.07 17.36 21.32
N ASP A 27 -20.15 17.22 22.09
CA ASP A 27 -20.17 16.49 23.37
C ASP A 27 -19.65 15.05 23.26
N ASP A 28 -19.68 14.46 22.06
CA ASP A 28 -19.23 13.11 21.76
C ASP A 28 -17.77 13.03 21.29
N ALA A 29 -17.08 14.14 21.04
CA ALA A 29 -15.74 14.17 20.45
C ALA A 29 -14.72 13.35 21.25
N THR A 30 -14.80 13.41 22.58
CA THR A 30 -13.94 12.62 23.48
C THR A 30 -14.21 11.13 23.35
N SER A 31 -15.48 10.74 23.25
CA SER A 31 -15.90 9.34 23.11
C SER A 31 -15.52 8.76 21.74
N VAL A 32 -15.63 9.55 20.67
CA VAL A 32 -15.23 9.16 19.30
C VAL A 32 -13.72 8.96 19.21
N ILE A 33 -12.93 9.83 19.84
CA ILE A 33 -11.47 9.69 19.92
C ILE A 33 -11.10 8.41 20.69
N VAL A 34 -11.71 8.17 21.86
CA VAL A 34 -11.43 6.98 22.68
C VAL A 34 -11.86 5.70 21.96
N ALA A 35 -13.00 5.70 21.27
CA ALA A 35 -13.46 4.57 20.47
C ALA A 35 -12.52 4.27 19.28
N GLY A 36 -12.02 5.32 18.60
CA GLY A 36 -11.01 5.19 17.56
C GLY A 36 -9.69 4.60 18.08
N VAL A 37 -9.23 5.05 19.25
CA VAL A 37 -8.02 4.53 19.91
C VAL A 37 -8.19 3.08 20.37
N ALA A 38 -9.35 2.72 20.93
CA ALA A 38 -9.64 1.36 21.39
C ALA A 38 -9.68 0.35 20.24
N ARG A 39 -10.26 0.72 19.08
CA ARG A 39 -10.28 -0.12 17.87
C ARG A 39 -8.87 -0.41 17.34
N ARG A 40 -7.98 0.59 17.37
CA ARG A 40 -6.58 0.44 16.93
C ARG A 40 -5.78 -0.54 17.79
N ARG A 41 -6.03 -0.59 19.11
CA ARG A 41 -5.36 -1.54 20.03
C ARG A 41 -5.80 -2.99 19.79
N ARG A 42 -7.06 -3.23 19.43
CA ARG A 42 -7.56 -4.58 19.11
C ARG A 42 -6.94 -5.12 17.83
N HIS A 43 -6.79 -4.28 16.81
CA HIS A 43 -6.21 -4.69 15.53
C HIS A 43 -4.71 -5.06 15.64
N ARG A 44 -3.95 -4.37 16.50
CA ARG A 44 -2.54 -4.70 16.76
C ARG A 44 -2.33 -6.07 17.43
N ARG A 45 -3.33 -6.58 18.16
CA ARG A 45 -3.23 -7.90 18.79
C ARG A 45 -3.46 -9.05 17.80
N MET A 46 -4.01 -8.78 16.61
CA MET A 46 -4.30 -9.80 15.59
C MET A 46 -3.15 -9.99 14.58
N LEU A 47 -2.19 -9.07 14.50
CA LEU A 47 -1.09 -9.12 13.52
C LEU A 47 0.18 -9.85 14.01
N ASN A 48 0.24 -10.29 15.27
CA ASN A 48 1.40 -11.01 15.80
C ASN A 48 1.27 -12.55 15.73
N ALA A 49 0.26 -13.09 15.06
CA ALA A 49 0.01 -14.53 15.00
C ALA A 49 0.58 -15.25 13.76
N ALA A 50 1.25 -14.54 12.84
CA ALA A 50 1.77 -15.13 11.60
C ALA A 50 3.15 -14.57 11.22
N ALA A 51 4.18 -14.92 11.99
CA ALA A 51 5.58 -14.72 11.60
C ALA A 51 6.35 -16.03 11.83
N GLY A 52 6.09 -17.02 10.95
CA GLY A 52 6.79 -18.31 10.92
C GLY A 52 7.83 -18.34 9.80
N VAL A 53 9.10 -18.25 10.20
CA VAL A 53 10.35 -18.78 9.62
C VAL A 53 10.34 -19.24 8.14
N VAL A 54 11.13 -18.59 7.29
CA VAL A 54 11.61 -19.16 6.01
C VAL A 54 13.11 -19.41 6.11
N CYS A 55 13.49 -20.69 6.15
CA CYS A 55 14.88 -21.16 6.15
C CYS A 55 15.48 -21.13 4.74
N VAL A 56 16.73 -20.64 4.67
CA VAL A 56 17.64 -20.70 3.52
C VAL A 56 18.15 -22.13 3.32
N LEU A 57 18.07 -22.66 2.10
CA LEU A 57 18.87 -23.81 1.67
C LEU A 57 19.52 -23.52 0.31
N THR A 58 20.84 -23.37 0.35
CA THR A 58 21.76 -23.35 -0.79
C THR A 58 22.42 -24.73 -0.97
N ILE A 59 23.07 -24.90 -2.14
CA ILE A 59 23.93 -26.00 -2.65
C ILE A 59 23.13 -26.92 -3.61
N GLY A 60 23.45 -27.07 -4.90
CA GLY A 60 24.57 -26.66 -5.75
C GLY A 60 24.87 -27.78 -6.75
N ALA A 61 25.08 -27.48 -8.05
CA ALA A 61 26.01 -28.16 -8.97
C ALA A 61 25.79 -27.78 -10.46
N GLY A 62 26.89 -27.41 -11.13
CA GLY A 62 27.17 -27.84 -12.50
C GLY A 62 26.84 -26.86 -13.63
N GLY A 63 27.87 -26.39 -14.34
CA GLY A 63 27.69 -25.84 -15.70
C GLY A 63 28.70 -24.79 -16.13
N LEU A 64 29.94 -25.22 -16.35
CA LEU A 64 31.04 -24.44 -16.91
C LEU A 64 30.77 -24.12 -18.39
N VAL A 65 30.59 -22.85 -18.76
CA VAL A 65 30.72 -22.41 -20.17
C VAL A 65 31.57 -21.16 -20.22
N ALA A 66 32.72 -21.31 -20.85
CA ALA A 66 33.70 -20.29 -21.12
C ALA A 66 33.12 -19.20 -22.03
N PHE A 67 33.19 -17.94 -21.59
CA PHE A 67 33.17 -16.80 -22.49
C PHE A 67 34.41 -15.95 -22.25
N GLN A 68 35.34 -16.12 -23.18
CA GLN A 68 36.47 -15.25 -23.46
C GLN A 68 35.96 -13.84 -23.81
N LEU A 69 36.32 -12.84 -23.03
CA LEU A 69 36.35 -11.46 -23.48
C LEU A 69 37.67 -10.84 -23.07
N ARG A 70 38.47 -10.57 -24.10
CA ARG A 70 39.77 -9.92 -24.11
C ARG A 70 39.78 -8.69 -23.20
N ALA A 71 40.61 -8.72 -22.17
CA ALA A 71 41.19 -7.50 -21.62
C ALA A 71 42.23 -6.99 -22.64
N HIS A 72 41.99 -5.79 -23.16
CA HIS A 72 43.06 -4.94 -23.67
C HIS A 72 43.82 -4.44 -22.45
N ASP A 73 45.03 -4.93 -22.21
CA ASP A 73 45.98 -4.20 -21.40
C ASP A 73 47.35 -4.19 -22.06
N THR A 74 47.83 -2.96 -22.19
CA THR A 74 49.11 -2.54 -22.70
C THR A 74 50.24 -3.07 -21.82
N GLY A 75 51.23 -3.65 -22.47
CA GLY A 75 52.64 -3.30 -22.27
C GLY A 75 53.26 -3.48 -20.88
N VAL A 76 54.37 -4.21 -20.92
CA VAL A 76 55.50 -4.21 -19.97
C VAL A 76 55.52 -5.42 -19.01
N ALA A 77 56.36 -6.36 -19.43
CA ALA A 77 56.95 -7.42 -18.64
C ALA A 77 57.79 -6.88 -17.47
N VAL A 78 57.95 -7.66 -16.40
CA VAL A 78 59.26 -8.07 -15.82
C VAL A 78 59.04 -8.91 -14.54
N SER A 79 59.66 -10.09 -14.57
CA SER A 79 60.25 -10.94 -13.51
C SER A 79 59.53 -11.32 -12.20
N ALA A 80 59.55 -12.63 -11.96
CA ALA A 80 59.59 -13.30 -10.64
C ALA A 80 60.97 -14.02 -10.51
N PRO A 81 61.31 -14.77 -9.43
CA PRO A 81 61.15 -14.67 -7.95
C PRO A 81 62.59 -14.80 -7.29
N PRO A 82 62.90 -15.28 -6.04
CA PRO A 82 62.08 -15.89 -4.96
C PRO A 82 62.46 -15.61 -3.47
N ALA A 83 61.64 -16.20 -2.60
CA ALA A 83 61.96 -16.92 -1.34
C ALA A 83 62.05 -16.21 0.04
N ALA A 84 61.65 -17.03 1.03
CA ALA A 84 61.80 -16.98 2.49
C ALA A 84 60.83 -16.07 3.27
N ALA A 85 60.33 -16.43 4.46
CA ALA A 85 60.14 -17.70 5.18
C ALA A 85 59.26 -17.37 6.41
N SER A 86 58.54 -18.39 6.88
CA SER A 86 58.14 -18.66 8.27
C SER A 86 57.41 -17.60 9.12
N GLY A 87 56.21 -17.99 9.54
CA GLY A 87 55.53 -17.48 10.71
C GLY A 87 54.32 -18.35 11.06
N ALA A 88 54.53 -19.64 11.32
CA ALA A 88 53.52 -20.50 11.92
C ALA A 88 53.54 -20.30 13.44
N SER A 89 52.38 -20.09 14.06
CA SER A 89 52.13 -20.54 15.43
C SER A 89 50.65 -20.90 15.60
N ALA A 90 50.46 -22.05 16.23
CA ALA A 90 49.26 -22.85 16.26
C ALA A 90 48.28 -22.43 17.36
N ALA A 91 47.03 -22.87 17.18
CA ALA A 91 45.98 -23.01 18.20
C ALA A 91 46.44 -23.94 19.36
N PRO A 92 45.69 -24.12 20.49
CA PRO A 92 44.47 -24.95 20.45
C PRO A 92 43.41 -24.76 21.58
N THR A 93 42.35 -25.58 21.49
CA THR A 93 41.45 -26.15 22.53
C THR A 93 40.39 -25.24 23.18
N SER A 94 39.09 -25.46 22.97
CA SER A 94 38.20 -26.61 23.34
C SER A 94 37.55 -26.41 24.71
N SER A 95 36.21 -26.34 24.77
CA SER A 95 35.34 -27.21 25.59
C SER A 95 33.87 -26.74 25.63
N SER A 96 32.98 -27.66 25.23
CA SER A 96 31.52 -27.76 25.54
C SER A 96 31.34 -28.21 27.02
N PRO A 97 30.15 -28.49 27.63
CA PRO A 97 28.72 -28.46 27.20
C PRO A 97 27.79 -27.85 28.33
N PRO A 98 26.43 -28.06 28.35
CA PRO A 98 25.46 -27.25 29.10
C PRO A 98 25.06 -27.82 30.48
N PRO A 99 24.26 -27.10 31.28
CA PRO A 99 23.34 -27.71 32.24
C PRO A 99 21.89 -27.70 31.74
N SER A 100 21.30 -28.90 31.69
CA SER A 100 19.85 -29.12 31.74
C SER A 100 19.37 -28.99 33.19
N THR A 101 18.25 -28.30 33.42
CA THR A 101 17.43 -28.49 34.63
C THR A 101 15.94 -28.41 34.31
N THR A 102 15.33 -29.58 34.40
CA THR A 102 13.95 -29.96 34.74
C THR A 102 13.06 -28.93 35.48
N SER A 103 11.79 -28.85 35.05
CA SER A 103 10.53 -28.60 35.81
C SER A 103 9.62 -27.65 35.02
N LYS A 104 8.33 -27.85 34.82
CA LYS A 104 7.36 -28.80 35.37
C LYS A 104 6.14 -28.82 34.42
N GLU A 105 5.70 -30.02 34.10
CA GLU A 105 4.37 -30.33 33.58
C GLU A 105 3.32 -30.15 34.69
N PRO A 106 2.10 -29.72 34.33
CA PRO A 106 0.94 -30.47 34.82
C PRO A 106 -0.19 -30.56 33.78
N GLU A 107 -0.45 -31.76 33.30
CA GLU A 107 -1.80 -32.32 33.09
C GLU A 107 -1.71 -33.79 33.55
N PRO A 108 -2.72 -34.39 34.21
CA PRO A 108 -4.09 -34.43 33.71
C PRO A 108 -5.21 -34.39 34.77
N SER A 109 -6.39 -33.88 34.39
CA SER A 109 -7.66 -34.26 35.02
C SER A 109 -8.76 -34.17 33.96
N SER A 110 -9.03 -35.26 33.25
CA SER A 110 -9.99 -36.30 33.63
C SER A 110 -11.34 -35.73 34.08
N SER A 111 -12.29 -35.69 33.14
CA SER A 111 -13.67 -36.16 33.34
C SER A 111 -14.33 -36.32 31.97
N ALA A 112 -14.27 -37.54 31.45
CA ALA A 112 -15.23 -38.04 30.49
C ALA A 112 -16.46 -38.55 31.26
N VAL A 113 -17.66 -38.15 30.82
CA VAL A 113 -18.91 -38.83 31.19
C VAL A 113 -19.68 -39.08 29.89
N ALA A 114 -20.02 -40.34 29.67
CA ALA A 114 -20.66 -40.86 28.47
C ALA A 114 -22.09 -41.31 28.79
N VAL A 115 -23.04 -40.88 27.92
CA VAL A 115 -24.33 -41.48 27.44
C VAL A 115 -25.41 -41.91 28.46
N PRO A 116 -26.74 -41.90 28.14
CA PRO A 116 -27.37 -42.54 26.97
C PRO A 116 -28.41 -41.67 26.18
N PRO A 117 -28.84 -42.14 24.98
CA PRO A 117 -29.96 -41.58 24.22
C PRO A 117 -31.30 -42.22 24.66
N PRO A 118 -32.43 -41.64 24.25
CA PRO A 118 -33.56 -42.46 23.82
C PRO A 118 -33.82 -42.33 22.32
N SER A 119 -33.84 -43.52 21.69
CA SER A 119 -34.56 -43.91 20.48
C SER A 119 -35.80 -43.05 20.23
N ALA A 120 -35.93 -42.45 19.05
CA ALA A 120 -36.52 -43.08 17.86
C ALA A 120 -37.99 -43.44 18.06
N GLU A 121 -38.81 -42.91 17.16
CA GLU A 121 -40.05 -43.39 16.57
C GLU A 121 -40.93 -42.15 16.31
N MET A 122 -41.58 -41.90 15.18
CA MET A 122 -41.67 -42.46 13.83
C MET A 122 -42.85 -41.67 13.18
N HIS A 123 -43.01 -41.75 11.84
CA HIS A 123 -44.18 -41.31 11.04
C HIS A 123 -44.11 -39.84 10.53
N SER A 124 -43.61 -39.56 9.33
CA SER A 124 -44.10 -39.89 7.97
C SER A 124 -45.20 -38.96 7.45
N SER A 125 -45.01 -38.56 6.18
CA SER A 125 -46.00 -38.12 5.18
C SER A 125 -46.43 -36.65 5.04
N LEU A 126 -46.02 -36.11 3.87
CA LEU A 126 -46.80 -35.38 2.85
C LEU A 126 -47.27 -33.93 3.13
N GLU A 127 -46.61 -32.93 2.51
CA GLU A 127 -47.14 -32.13 1.38
C GLU A 127 -46.19 -30.96 1.01
N PRO A 128 -46.04 -30.59 -0.29
CA PRO A 128 -45.29 -29.40 -0.69
C PRO A 128 -46.18 -28.13 -0.64
N PRO A 129 -45.79 -27.04 0.05
CA PRO A 129 -46.50 -25.78 -0.08
C PRO A 129 -46.19 -25.12 -1.44
N LYS A 130 -47.28 -24.69 -2.10
CA LYS A 130 -47.37 -24.03 -3.41
C LYS A 130 -46.50 -22.76 -3.55
N PRO A 131 -46.20 -22.31 -4.79
CA PRO A 131 -45.37 -21.14 -5.04
C PRO A 131 -46.03 -19.86 -4.54
N GLY A 132 -45.54 -19.33 -3.42
CA GLY A 132 -45.92 -18.02 -2.92
C GLY A 132 -45.21 -16.93 -3.70
N THR A 133 -45.99 -16.11 -4.40
CA THR A 133 -45.61 -14.82 -5.01
C THR A 133 -44.71 -14.03 -4.07
N SER A 134 -43.41 -13.95 -4.41
CA SER A 134 -42.45 -13.12 -3.68
C SER A 134 -42.77 -11.65 -3.90
N LYS A 135 -43.30 -11.02 -2.86
CA LYS A 135 -43.48 -9.57 -2.72
C LYS A 135 -42.11 -8.87 -2.88
N PRO A 136 -42.00 -7.72 -3.57
CA PRO A 136 -40.72 -7.03 -3.74
C PRO A 136 -40.20 -6.58 -2.36
N SER A 137 -38.99 -7.02 -2.00
CA SER A 137 -38.30 -6.53 -0.80
C SER A 137 -37.85 -5.08 -1.05
N PRO A 138 -38.24 -4.10 -0.21
CA PRO A 138 -37.75 -2.74 -0.31
C PRO A 138 -36.31 -2.67 0.24
N GLY A 139 -35.42 -2.03 -0.51
CA GLY A 139 -34.08 -1.68 -0.01
C GLY A 139 -32.97 -2.63 -0.43
N ARG A 140 -32.84 -2.93 -1.73
CA ARG A 140 -31.51 -3.23 -2.26
C ARG A 140 -30.81 -1.89 -2.47
N THR A 141 -30.07 -1.44 -1.45
CA THR A 141 -29.05 -0.41 -1.61
C THR A 141 -28.19 -0.86 -2.79
N THR A 142 -28.32 -0.16 -3.92
CA THR A 142 -27.45 -0.33 -5.07
C THR A 142 -26.06 0.04 -4.59
N VAL A 143 -25.23 -0.96 -4.26
CA VAL A 143 -23.79 -0.78 -4.19
C VAL A 143 -23.43 -0.06 -5.49
N PRO A 144 -22.84 1.15 -5.45
CA PRO A 144 -22.46 1.81 -6.67
C PRO A 144 -21.57 0.83 -7.43
N THR A 145 -22.00 0.43 -8.62
CA THR A 145 -21.17 -0.37 -9.51
C THR A 145 -19.92 0.47 -9.76
N LEU A 146 -18.81 0.09 -9.13
CA LEU A 146 -17.51 0.71 -9.32
C LEU A 146 -17.19 0.65 -10.80
N SER A 147 -17.42 1.77 -11.48
CA SER A 147 -17.28 1.90 -12.91
C SER A 147 -15.98 2.64 -13.20
N GLY A 148 -15.39 2.34 -14.34
CA GLY A 148 -14.15 2.99 -14.77
C GLY A 148 -12.89 2.21 -14.45
N ALA A 149 -11.76 2.87 -14.66
CA ALA A 149 -10.44 2.28 -14.64
C ALA A 149 -9.96 2.00 -13.20
N LEU A 150 -9.37 0.81 -12.97
CA LEU A 150 -8.81 0.45 -11.67
C LEU A 150 -7.37 0.97 -11.54
N VAL A 151 -7.16 1.96 -10.67
CA VAL A 151 -5.85 2.54 -10.36
C VAL A 151 -5.30 1.87 -9.11
N THR A 152 -4.25 1.07 -9.27
CA THR A 152 -3.58 0.36 -8.17
C THR A 152 -2.36 1.12 -7.69
N ALA A 153 -1.82 0.72 -6.53
CA ALA A 153 -0.60 1.31 -5.97
C ALA A 153 0.60 1.17 -6.91
N SER A 154 0.60 0.15 -7.76
CA SER A 154 1.65 -0.12 -8.73
C SER A 154 1.45 0.62 -10.06
N GLY A 155 0.26 1.16 -10.36
CA GLY A 155 -0.07 1.73 -11.66
C GLY A 155 -1.46 1.37 -12.18
N LEU A 156 -1.60 1.37 -13.50
CA LEU A 156 -2.84 1.17 -14.24
C LEU A 156 -2.69 -0.02 -15.20
N GLY A 157 -3.21 -1.19 -14.82
CA GLY A 157 -3.15 -2.39 -15.64
C GLY A 157 -1.70 -2.77 -16.01
N ALA A 158 -1.40 -2.80 -17.31
CA ALA A 158 -0.07 -3.11 -17.81
C ALA A 158 0.93 -1.92 -17.72
N VAL A 159 0.46 -0.71 -17.43
CA VAL A 159 1.30 0.47 -17.19
C VAL A 159 1.63 0.54 -15.71
N GLN A 160 2.86 0.22 -15.34
CA GLN A 160 3.30 0.27 -13.94
C GLN A 160 4.29 1.41 -13.72
N LEU A 161 4.28 1.95 -12.50
CA LEU A 161 5.30 2.88 -12.03
C LEU A 161 6.69 2.25 -12.13
N GLY A 162 7.69 3.05 -12.48
CA GLY A 162 9.07 2.62 -12.69
C GLY A 162 9.38 2.03 -14.07
N MET A 163 8.37 1.71 -14.90
CA MET A 163 8.62 1.14 -16.22
C MET A 163 9.28 2.15 -17.17
N SER A 164 10.24 1.70 -17.95
CA SER A 164 10.82 2.49 -19.05
C SER A 164 9.88 2.54 -20.26
N GLU A 165 10.09 3.52 -21.14
CA GLU A 165 9.37 3.62 -22.43
C GLU A 165 9.48 2.32 -23.25
N GLN A 166 10.67 1.71 -23.26
CA GLN A 166 10.91 0.45 -23.96
C GLN A 166 10.09 -0.70 -23.37
N GLN A 167 10.05 -0.83 -22.04
CA GLN A 167 9.27 -1.88 -21.38
C GLN A 167 7.76 -1.76 -21.64
N LEU A 168 7.26 -0.53 -21.81
CA LEU A 168 5.87 -0.30 -22.19
C LEU A 168 5.63 -0.71 -23.64
N ALA A 169 6.53 -0.35 -24.56
CA ALA A 169 6.46 -0.77 -25.95
C ALA A 169 6.50 -2.30 -26.10
N ASP A 170 7.36 -2.99 -25.34
CA ASP A 170 7.47 -4.45 -25.33
C ASP A 170 6.18 -5.14 -24.84
N LYS A 171 5.36 -4.43 -24.04
CA LYS A 171 4.03 -4.88 -23.59
C LYS A 171 2.92 -4.58 -24.59
N GLY A 172 3.25 -4.03 -25.75
CA GLY A 172 2.26 -3.61 -26.75
C GLY A 172 1.52 -2.33 -26.37
N ILE A 173 2.13 -1.49 -25.53
CA ILE A 173 1.60 -0.17 -25.18
C ILE A 173 2.17 0.87 -26.12
N THR A 174 1.26 1.65 -26.71
CA THR A 174 1.61 2.78 -27.56
C THR A 174 1.67 4.04 -26.71
N LEU A 175 2.81 4.72 -26.78
CA LEU A 175 3.06 6.00 -26.11
C LEU A 175 3.11 7.12 -27.15
N THR A 176 2.18 8.07 -27.04
CA THR A 176 2.16 9.26 -27.89
C THR A 176 2.57 10.46 -27.06
N GLN A 177 3.74 11.04 -27.33
CA GLN A 177 4.21 12.19 -26.56
C GLN A 177 3.31 13.40 -26.84
N VAL A 178 2.72 13.96 -25.79
CA VAL A 178 1.83 15.14 -25.88
C VAL A 178 2.47 16.39 -25.31
N LYS A 179 3.40 16.25 -24.36
CA LYS A 179 4.06 17.39 -23.73
C LYS A 179 5.41 16.96 -23.14
N GLU A 180 6.32 17.91 -23.03
CA GLU A 180 7.55 17.77 -22.25
C GLU A 180 7.70 18.98 -21.33
N SER A 181 8.06 18.74 -20.07
CA SER A 181 8.28 19.79 -19.09
C SER A 181 9.22 19.30 -18.01
N SER A 182 10.13 20.17 -17.54
CA SER A 182 10.99 19.91 -16.38
C SER A 182 11.72 18.55 -16.42
N GLY A 183 12.20 18.14 -17.60
CA GLY A 183 12.90 16.87 -17.81
C GLY A 183 12.00 15.63 -17.80
N CYS A 184 10.68 15.82 -17.88
CA CYS A 184 9.69 14.77 -17.86
C CYS A 184 8.76 14.87 -19.06
N LYS A 185 8.47 13.71 -19.63
CA LYS A 185 7.67 13.57 -20.84
C LYS A 185 6.29 13.04 -20.46
N TYR A 186 5.27 13.67 -21.02
CA TYR A 186 3.88 13.30 -20.87
C TYR A 186 3.46 12.54 -22.11
N TYR A 187 2.93 11.36 -21.91
CA TYR A 187 2.50 10.46 -22.95
C TYR A 187 1.02 10.15 -22.78
N ASP A 188 0.27 10.22 -23.88
CA ASP A 188 -0.99 9.51 -23.97
C ASP A 188 -0.71 8.04 -24.20
N VAL A 189 -1.38 7.20 -23.42
CA VAL A 189 -1.14 5.77 -23.32
C VAL A 189 -2.36 5.01 -23.81
N THR A 190 -2.13 4.11 -24.76
CA THR A 190 -3.16 3.24 -25.34
C THR A 190 -2.58 1.86 -25.67
N GLY A 191 -3.45 0.87 -25.91
CA GLY A 191 -3.02 -0.49 -26.28
C GLY A 191 -2.97 -1.45 -25.08
N ALA A 192 -2.62 -2.71 -25.36
CA ALA A 192 -2.49 -3.78 -24.38
C ALA A 192 -3.69 -3.98 -23.42
N GLY A 193 -4.91 -3.61 -23.83
CA GLY A 193 -6.11 -3.69 -22.99
C GLY A 193 -6.15 -2.69 -21.83
N VAL A 194 -5.23 -1.73 -21.78
CA VAL A 194 -5.20 -0.68 -20.77
C VAL A 194 -6.18 0.44 -21.18
N PRO A 195 -7.00 0.96 -20.25
CA PRO A 195 -7.82 2.14 -20.55
C PRO A 195 -6.94 3.34 -20.91
N ALA A 196 -7.48 4.24 -21.73
CA ALA A 196 -6.78 5.46 -22.11
C ALA A 196 -6.31 6.22 -20.86
N ALA A 197 -5.06 6.66 -20.87
CA ALA A 197 -4.44 7.31 -19.73
C ALA A 197 -3.34 8.28 -20.17
N THR A 198 -2.97 9.20 -19.28
CA THR A 198 -1.76 10.00 -19.41
C THR A 198 -0.71 9.47 -18.44
N ALA A 199 0.45 9.07 -18.96
CA ALA A 199 1.62 8.71 -18.16
C ALA A 199 2.67 9.80 -18.19
N VAL A 200 3.34 10.02 -17.06
CA VAL A 200 4.49 10.92 -16.95
C VAL A 200 5.73 10.06 -16.78
N VAL A 201 6.71 10.25 -17.66
CA VAL A 201 7.95 9.48 -17.70
C VAL A 201 9.12 10.41 -17.41
N SER A 202 9.98 10.00 -16.49
CA SER A 202 11.22 10.68 -16.15
C SER A 202 12.42 9.91 -16.71
N SER A 203 13.41 10.65 -17.21
CA SER A 203 14.69 10.07 -17.61
C SER A 203 15.38 9.41 -16.40
N GLY A 204 15.58 8.09 -16.48
CA GLY A 204 16.25 7.30 -15.43
C GLY A 204 15.36 6.78 -14.29
N LYS A 205 14.10 7.21 -14.19
CA LYS A 205 13.12 6.64 -13.23
C LYS A 205 11.93 5.94 -13.90
N GLY A 206 11.78 6.07 -15.21
CA GLY A 206 10.64 5.48 -15.93
C GLY A 206 9.35 6.22 -15.63
N VAL A 207 8.22 5.52 -15.68
CA VAL A 207 6.90 6.06 -15.35
C VAL A 207 6.87 6.50 -13.89
N VAL A 208 6.69 7.79 -13.65
CA VAL A 208 6.59 8.37 -12.30
C VAL A 208 5.16 8.70 -11.90
N ALA A 209 4.26 8.84 -12.88
CA ALA A 209 2.83 9.02 -12.61
C ALA A 209 1.98 8.44 -13.72
N VAL A 210 0.78 7.98 -13.36
CA VAL A 210 -0.25 7.52 -14.31
C VAL A 210 -1.61 8.04 -13.87
N LYS A 211 -2.31 8.68 -14.81
CA LYS A 211 -3.67 9.19 -14.62
C LYS A 211 -4.57 8.64 -15.73
N PRO A 212 -5.58 7.81 -15.42
CA PRO A 212 -6.58 7.42 -16.41
C PRO A 212 -7.36 8.61 -16.97
N VAL A 213 -7.79 8.48 -18.21
CA VAL A 213 -8.75 9.40 -18.84
C VAL A 213 -10.16 8.91 -18.53
N GLY A 214 -10.98 9.77 -17.94
CA GLY A 214 -12.36 9.45 -17.54
C GLY A 214 -12.44 8.86 -16.14
N ALA A 215 -13.53 8.15 -15.88
CA ALA A 215 -13.83 7.64 -14.54
C ALA A 215 -12.81 6.58 -14.09
N ALA A 216 -12.36 6.70 -12.85
CA ALA A 216 -11.38 5.80 -12.24
C ALA A 216 -11.65 5.60 -10.75
N HIS A 217 -11.25 4.45 -10.24
CA HIS A 217 -11.33 4.12 -8.83
C HIS A 217 -10.12 3.30 -8.39
N THR A 218 -9.86 3.35 -7.09
CA THR A 218 -8.86 2.52 -6.42
C THR A 218 -9.45 1.18 -5.98
N PRO A 219 -8.63 0.18 -5.60
CA PRO A 219 -9.12 -1.13 -5.11
C PRO A 219 -10.11 -1.05 -3.93
N GLU A 220 -10.00 0.01 -3.14
CA GLU A 220 -10.82 0.34 -1.97
C GLU A 220 -12.17 0.95 -2.38
N GLY A 221 -12.38 1.19 -3.68
CA GLY A 221 -13.60 1.77 -4.24
C GLY A 221 -13.66 3.29 -4.20
N VAL A 222 -12.57 3.95 -3.79
CA VAL A 222 -12.48 5.42 -3.81
C VAL A 222 -12.15 5.89 -5.22
N GLY A 223 -12.98 6.75 -5.78
CA GLY A 223 -12.89 7.20 -7.17
C GLY A 223 -13.81 8.39 -7.46
N ASP A 224 -14.18 8.58 -8.71
CA ASP A 224 -15.12 9.63 -9.12
C ASP A 224 -16.39 9.67 -8.26
N GLY A 225 -16.70 10.85 -7.73
CA GLY A 225 -17.84 11.10 -6.86
C GLY A 225 -17.62 10.80 -5.37
N SER A 226 -16.53 10.16 -4.97
CA SER A 226 -16.20 9.94 -3.55
C SER A 226 -15.97 11.26 -2.82
N THR A 227 -16.33 11.32 -1.54
CA THR A 227 -16.11 12.51 -0.71
C THR A 227 -14.71 12.49 -0.07
N LYS A 228 -14.26 13.64 0.44
CA LYS A 228 -13.03 13.71 1.25
C LYS A 228 -13.04 12.73 2.43
N GLY A 229 -14.21 12.53 3.04
CA GLY A 229 -14.39 11.59 4.16
C GLY A 229 -14.17 10.14 3.74
N ASP A 230 -14.67 9.75 2.56
CA ASP A 230 -14.49 8.39 2.02
C ASP A 230 -13.01 8.11 1.74
N VAL A 231 -12.29 9.09 1.18
CA VAL A 231 -10.84 8.99 0.93
C VAL A 231 -10.07 8.83 2.24
N ALA A 232 -10.34 9.68 3.23
CA ALA A 232 -9.66 9.63 4.53
C ALA A 232 -9.96 8.34 5.32
N ALA A 233 -11.17 7.79 5.16
CA ALA A 233 -11.57 6.53 5.77
C ALA A 233 -10.87 5.32 5.14
N ALA A 234 -10.76 5.29 3.80
CA ALA A 234 -10.07 4.23 3.07
C ALA A 234 -8.55 4.30 3.24
N TYR A 235 -8.00 5.51 3.28
CA TYR A 235 -6.55 5.76 3.33
C TYR A 235 -6.15 6.60 4.55
N PRO A 236 -5.87 5.94 5.69
CA PRO A 236 -5.30 6.61 6.85
C PRO A 236 -3.96 7.28 6.50
N GLY A 237 -3.81 8.56 6.85
CA GLY A 237 -2.64 9.35 6.47
C GLY A 237 -2.82 10.20 5.21
N THR A 238 -4.05 10.27 4.68
CA THR A 238 -4.42 11.25 3.66
C THR A 238 -4.17 12.67 4.15
N SER A 239 -3.56 13.50 3.31
CA SER A 239 -3.30 14.92 3.54
C SER A 239 -3.84 15.74 2.37
N GLU A 240 -4.07 17.04 2.56
CA GLU A 240 -4.44 17.93 1.45
C GLU A 240 -3.22 18.71 0.97
N ALA A 241 -2.95 18.66 -0.33
CA ALA A 241 -1.86 19.38 -0.97
C ALA A 241 -2.28 19.87 -2.35
N SER A 242 -2.06 21.16 -2.62
CA SER A 242 -2.29 21.77 -3.94
C SER A 242 -3.70 21.53 -4.52
N GLY A 243 -4.74 21.59 -3.66
CA GLY A 243 -6.14 21.38 -4.06
C GLY A 243 -6.53 19.92 -4.32
N ALA A 244 -5.68 18.97 -3.93
CA ALA A 244 -5.93 17.52 -4.04
C ALA A 244 -5.74 16.83 -2.69
N LEU A 245 -6.35 15.67 -2.52
CA LEU A 245 -6.04 14.76 -1.42
C LEU A 245 -4.89 13.86 -1.86
N VAL A 246 -3.85 13.77 -1.03
CA VAL A 246 -2.68 12.91 -1.25
C VAL A 246 -2.68 11.83 -0.18
N SER A 247 -2.79 10.59 -0.63
CA SER A 247 -2.89 9.41 0.23
C SER A 247 -1.74 8.45 -0.03
N PRO A 248 -1.20 7.74 0.98
CA PRO A 248 -0.22 6.69 0.77
C PRO A 248 -0.78 5.58 -0.14
N ALA A 249 -0.01 5.14 -1.13
CA ALA A 249 -0.33 4.02 -2.01
C ALA A 249 0.75 2.94 -1.85
N GLY A 250 0.73 2.28 -0.69
CA GLY A 250 1.78 1.33 -0.29
C GLY A 250 3.16 2.00 -0.14
N ASP A 251 4.23 1.20 -0.26
CA ASP A 251 5.60 1.67 -0.06
C ASP A 251 6.20 2.40 -1.28
N GLN A 252 5.58 2.24 -2.45
CA GLN A 252 6.16 2.66 -3.74
C GLN A 252 5.60 4.00 -4.22
N GLY A 253 4.50 4.48 -3.63
CA GLY A 253 3.79 5.61 -4.22
C GLY A 253 2.75 6.29 -3.34
N THR A 254 2.08 7.24 -3.95
CA THR A 254 0.96 8.00 -3.39
C THR A 254 -0.15 8.11 -4.40
N TYR A 255 -1.40 7.98 -3.95
CA TYR A 255 -2.56 8.40 -4.72
C TYR A 255 -2.76 9.90 -4.57
N ARG A 256 -3.14 10.55 -5.66
CA ARG A 256 -3.54 11.95 -5.69
C ARG A 256 -4.95 12.03 -6.25
N PHE A 257 -5.89 12.42 -5.41
CA PHE A 257 -7.30 12.60 -5.75
C PHE A 257 -7.57 14.08 -5.99
N THR A 258 -7.83 14.45 -7.24
CA THR A 258 -8.20 15.84 -7.57
C THR A 258 -9.67 16.04 -7.23
N LEU A 259 -10.00 17.12 -6.53
CA LEU A 259 -11.35 17.42 -6.12
C LEU A 259 -12.02 18.38 -7.11
N SER A 260 -13.31 18.18 -7.36
CA SER A 260 -14.14 19.14 -8.08
C SER A 260 -14.58 20.29 -7.14
N SER A 261 -15.25 21.29 -7.71
CA SER A 261 -15.75 22.45 -6.95
C SER A 261 -16.75 22.08 -5.84
N ASN A 262 -17.43 20.94 -5.94
CA ASN A 262 -18.34 20.45 -4.90
C ASN A 262 -17.65 19.65 -3.78
N GLY A 263 -16.32 19.49 -3.85
CA GLY A 263 -15.54 18.75 -2.87
C GLY A 263 -15.52 17.22 -3.06
N ALA A 264 -16.16 16.69 -4.09
CA ALA A 264 -16.05 15.28 -4.49
C ALA A 264 -14.82 15.04 -5.38
N VAL A 265 -14.30 13.82 -5.34
CA VAL A 265 -13.21 13.35 -6.20
C VAL A 265 -13.66 13.38 -7.66
N GLN A 266 -12.84 13.97 -8.53
CA GLN A 266 -13.06 14.08 -9.98
C GLN A 266 -12.05 13.25 -10.78
N SER A 267 -10.89 12.95 -10.21
CA SER A 267 -9.92 12.06 -10.85
C SER A 267 -8.94 11.49 -9.85
N VAL A 268 -8.45 10.30 -10.17
CA VAL A 268 -7.45 9.56 -9.40
C VAL A 268 -6.18 9.44 -10.24
N GLU A 269 -5.05 9.78 -9.64
CA GLU A 269 -3.71 9.61 -10.22
C GLU A 269 -2.86 8.82 -9.22
N VAL A 270 -2.02 7.91 -9.69
CA VAL A 270 -1.01 7.25 -8.86
C VAL A 270 0.38 7.73 -9.26
N ARG A 271 1.22 7.94 -8.25
CA ARG A 271 2.53 8.59 -8.36
C ARG A 271 3.58 7.81 -7.59
N THR A 272 4.83 7.86 -8.04
CA THR A 272 5.96 7.44 -7.21
C THR A 272 6.16 8.43 -6.06
N ALA A 273 6.56 7.91 -4.89
CA ALA A 273 6.78 8.73 -3.70
C ALA A 273 7.94 9.73 -3.86
N THR A 274 8.91 9.41 -4.72
CA THR A 274 10.03 10.28 -5.07
C THR A 274 9.97 10.59 -6.57
N GLN A 275 9.71 11.85 -6.91
CA GLN A 275 9.75 12.34 -8.29
C GLN A 275 9.99 13.85 -8.33
N SER A 276 10.74 14.29 -9.32
CA SER A 276 11.02 15.72 -9.57
C SER A 276 10.10 16.32 -10.64
N CYS A 277 9.28 15.49 -11.28
CA CYS A 277 8.47 15.87 -12.45
C CYS A 277 7.24 16.71 -12.12
N LEU A 278 6.75 16.59 -10.88
CA LEU A 278 5.42 17.03 -10.55
C LEU A 278 5.39 17.60 -9.11
N ASN A 279 5.86 18.83 -8.96
CA ASN A 279 5.66 19.64 -7.75
C ASN A 279 4.24 20.20 -7.68
#